data_AF-A0A967JGQ7-F1
#
_entry.id   AF-A0A967JGQ7-F1
#
_cell.length_a   1.000
_cell.length_b   1.000
_cell.length_c   1.000
_cell.angle_alpha   90.00
_cell.angle_beta   90.00
_cell.angle_gamma   90.00
#
_symmetry.space_group_name_H-M   'P 1'
#
loop_
_entity.id
_entity.type
_entity.pdbx_description
1 polymer ?
#
loop_
_entity_poly.entity_id
_entity_poly.type
_entity_poly.pdbx_seq_one_letter_code
_entity_poly.pdbx_strand_id
1 'polypeptide(L)' 'GRDLYQVMERLAARRVRLPWPFASRIALELLAGLEHAHGFRSLDGLPQEIVHRDVSPRNVLLAWAGDVKLTDFGLA' A
#
# COMPACT_ATOMS: atom_id res chain seq x y z
N GLY A 1 -8.22 9.43 -5.26
CA GLY A 1 -7.29 8.52 -5.96
C GLY A 1 -8.05 7.33 -6.49
N ARG A 2 -7.36 6.22 -6.72
CA ARG A 2 -7.91 4.90 -7.09
C ARG A 2 -7.11 3.83 -6.35
N ASP A 3 -7.73 2.70 -6.01
CA ASP A 3 -6.95 1.57 -5.54
C ASP A 3 -6.14 0.93 -6.68
N LEU A 4 -5.06 0.24 -6.34
CA LEU A 4 -4.16 -0.39 -7.30
C LEU A 4 -4.88 -1.46 -8.12
N TYR A 5 -5.86 -2.17 -7.53
CA TYR A 5 -6.67 -3.14 -8.24
C TYR A 5 -7.41 -2.51 -9.44
N GLN A 6 -8.09 -1.39 -9.24
CA GLN A 6 -8.77 -0.63 -10.30
C GLN A 6 -7.81 -0.17 -11.40
N VAL A 7 -6.58 0.20 -11.04
CA VAL A 7 -5.54 0.56 -12.02
C VAL A 7 -5.08 -0.65 -12.81
N MET A 8 -4.85 -1.78 -12.15
CA MET A 8 -4.47 -3.04 -12.79
C MET A 8 -5.55 -3.55 -13.75
N GLU A 9 -6.82 -3.48 -13.38
CA GLU A 9 -7.94 -3.86 -14.25
C GLU A 9 -7.98 -3.01 -15.53
N ARG A 10 -7.80 -1.69 -15.40
CA ARG A 10 -7.77 -0.76 -16.55
C ARG A 10 -6.59 -1.02 -17.48
N LEU A 11 -5.42 -1.32 -16.93
CA LEU A 11 -4.23 -1.66 -17.70
C LEU A 11 -4.43 -2.98 -18.45
N ALA A 12 -4.98 -4.00 -17.76
CA ALA A 12 -5.29 -5.29 -18.36
C ALA A 12 -6.31 -5.17 -19.50
N ALA A 13 -7.40 -4.40 -19.31
CA ALA A 13 -8.40 -4.14 -20.34
C ALA A 13 -7.81 -3.47 -21.60
N ARG A 14 -6.74 -2.68 -21.43
CA ARG A 14 -6.01 -2.02 -22.53
C ARG A 14 -4.84 -2.84 -23.07
N ARG A 15 -4.58 -4.05 -22.52
CA ARG A 15 -3.40 -4.88 -22.81
C ARG A 15 -2.07 -4.15 -22.60
N VAL A 16 -2.05 -3.22 -21.64
CA VAL A 16 -0.86 -2.49 -21.23
C VAL A 16 -0.34 -3.08 -19.92
N ARG A 17 0.96 -3.24 -19.79
CA ARG A 17 1.60 -3.62 -18.53
C ARG A 17 1.88 -2.38 -17.70
N LEU A 18 1.78 -2.49 -16.37
CA LEU A 18 2.27 -1.43 -15.49
C LEU A 18 3.79 -1.28 -15.73
N PRO A 19 4.29 -0.08 -16.12
CA PRO A 19 5.71 0.10 -16.31
C PRO A 19 6.45 -0.16 -14.99
N TRP A 20 7.57 -0.87 -15.07
CA TRP A 20 8.32 -1.31 -13.89
C TRP A 20 8.69 -0.17 -12.93
N PRO A 21 9.01 1.08 -13.36
CA PRO A 21 9.35 2.14 -12.40
C PRO A 21 8.18 2.48 -11.47
N PHE A 22 6.94 2.45 -11.98
CA PHE A 22 5.75 2.66 -11.16
C PHE A 22 5.51 1.48 -10.21
N ALA A 23 5.68 0.25 -10.70
CA ALA A 23 5.56 -0.94 -9.86
C ALA A 23 6.57 -0.91 -8.69
N SER A 24 7.83 -0.58 -8.98
CA SER A 24 8.88 -0.44 -7.97
C SER A 24 8.60 0.69 -6.98
N ARG A 25 8.13 1.85 -7.45
CA ARG A 25 7.75 2.96 -6.57
C ARG A 25 6.64 2.57 -5.61
N ILE A 26 5.61 1.89 -6.10
CA ILE A 26 4.50 1.39 -5.28
C ILE A 26 5.01 0.40 -4.25
N ALA A 27 5.83 -0.57 -4.64
CA ALA A 27 6.40 -1.54 -3.72
C ALA A 27 7.23 -0.88 -2.61
N LEU A 28 8.09 0.08 -2.95
CA LEU A 28 8.91 0.81 -1.98
C LEU A 28 8.05 1.56 -0.95
N GLU A 29 7.01 2.25 -1.38
CA GLU A 29 6.12 2.98 -0.48
C GLU A 29 5.31 2.04 0.43
N LEU A 30 4.88 0.89 -0.10
CA LEU A 30 4.22 -0.13 0.72
C LEU A 30 5.15 -0.72 1.77
N LEU A 31 6.40 -1.02 1.40
CA LEU A 31 7.40 -1.53 2.33
C LEU A 31 7.73 -0.50 3.42
N ALA A 32 7.84 0.78 3.07
CA ALA A 32 8.04 1.86 4.04
C ALA A 32 6.85 1.99 5.01
N GLY A 33 5.62 1.88 4.51
CA GLY A 33 4.42 1.88 5.35
C GLY A 33 4.34 0.67 6.28
N LEU A 34 4.72 -0.51 5.79
CA LEU A 34 4.76 -1.74 6.59
C LEU A 34 5.87 -1.69 7.65
N GLU A 35 7.06 -1.19 7.31
CA GLU A 35 8.14 -0.97 8.27
C GLU A 35 7.69 -0.06 9.40
N HIS A 36 7.00 1.05 9.08
CA HIS A 36 6.45 1.95 10.07
C HIS A 36 5.41 1.26 10.97
N ALA A 37 4.50 0.48 10.40
CA ALA A 37 3.47 -0.25 11.14
C ALA A 37 4.06 -1.33 12.06
N HIS A 38 5.01 -2.11 11.55
CA HIS A 38 5.67 -3.16 12.35
C HIS A 38 6.56 -2.56 13.46
N GLY A 39 7.11 -1.36 13.23
CA GLY A 39 7.89 -0.61 14.22
C GLY A 39 7.05 0.19 15.22
N PHE A 40 5.71 0.14 15.14
CA PHE A 40 4.84 0.97 15.97
C PHE A 40 5.01 0.69 17.47
N ARG A 41 4.99 1.78 18.25
CA ARG A 41 5.07 1.76 19.71
C ARG A 41 3.91 2.58 20.27
N SER A 42 3.35 2.13 21.39
CA SER A 42 2.34 2.90 22.12
C SER A 42 2.93 4.21 22.67
N LEU A 43 2.06 5.09 23.16
CA LEU A 43 2.48 6.36 23.79
C LEU A 43 3.41 6.14 24.99
N ASP A 44 3.28 5.00 25.67
CA ASP A 44 4.13 4.60 26.80
C ASP A 44 5.47 3.96 26.36
N GLY A 45 5.73 3.91 25.05
CA GLY A 45 6.97 3.37 24.45
C GLY A 45 7.00 1.86 24.28
N LEU A 46 5.93 1.15 24.66
CA LEU A 46 5.84 -0.30 24.54
C LEU A 46 5.70 -0.72 23.07
N PRO A 47 6.41 -1.77 22.61
CA PRO A 47 6.22 -2.33 21.28
C PRO A 47 4.77 -2.78 21.09
N GLN A 48 4.14 -2.31 20.02
CA GLN A 48 2.80 -2.72 19.64
C GLN A 48 2.78 -2.93 18.13
N GLU A 49 3.46 -3.99 17.69
CA GLU A 49 3.59 -4.33 16.27
C GLU A 49 2.21 -4.42 15.60
N ILE A 50 1.98 -3.59 14.59
CA ILE A 50 0.74 -3.60 13.81
C ILE A 50 0.96 -4.47 12.58
N VAL A 51 0.36 -5.66 12.57
CA VAL A 51 0.38 -6.56 11.41
C VAL A 51 -0.84 -6.27 10.53
N HIS A 52 -0.62 -5.84 9.27
CA HIS A 52 -1.70 -5.48 8.35
C HIS A 52 -2.61 -6.67 7.98
N ARG A 53 -2.07 -7.89 7.91
CA ARG A 53 -2.74 -9.17 7.57
C ARG A 53 -3.35 -9.30 6.18
N ASP A 54 -3.70 -8.21 5.52
CA ASP A 54 -4.26 -8.22 4.15
C ASP A 54 -3.57 -7.23 3.22
N VAL A 55 -2.33 -7.53 2.83
CA VAL A 55 -1.64 -6.73 1.81
C VAL A 55 -2.10 -7.18 0.44
N SER A 56 -3.12 -6.50 -0.10
CA SER A 56 -3.70 -6.77 -1.41
C SER A 56 -3.82 -5.49 -2.25
N PRO A 57 -3.89 -5.56 -3.60
CA PRO A 57 -4.02 -4.37 -4.44
C PRO A 57 -5.25 -3.50 -4.16
N ARG A 58 -6.29 -4.04 -3.50
CA ARG A 58 -7.49 -3.28 -3.10
C ARG A 58 -7.20 -2.34 -1.92
N ASN A 59 -6.20 -2.68 -1.11
CA ASN A 59 -5.77 -1.95 0.08
C ASN A 59 -4.62 -0.97 -0.21
N VAL A 60 -4.31 -0.75 -1.48
CA VAL A 60 -3.25 0.18 -1.92
C VAL A 60 -3.87 1.33 -2.67
N LEU A 61 -3.97 2.49 -2.02
CA LEU A 61 -4.52 3.71 -2.61
C LEU A 61 -3.43 4.51 -3.33
N LEU A 62 -3.69 4.83 -4.60
CA LEU A 62 -2.89 5.76 -5.39
C LEU A 62 -3.59 7.12 -5.41
N ALA A 63 -2.99 8.12 -4.76
CA ALA A 63 -3.51 9.49 -4.71
C ALA A 63 -3.26 10.23 -6.03
N TRP A 64 -4.06 11.26 -6.31
CA TRP A 64 -3.89 12.08 -7.52
C TRP A 64 -2.59 12.89 -7.50
N ALA A 65 -2.08 13.19 -6.31
CA ALA A 65 -0.78 13.84 -6.10
C ALA A 65 0.42 12.90 -6.30
N GLY A 66 0.20 11.60 -6.53
CA GLY A 66 1.25 10.61 -6.73
C GLY A 66 1.63 9.81 -5.48
N ASP A 67 1.05 10.13 -4.31
CA ASP A 67 1.28 9.36 -3.08
C ASP A 67 0.70 7.94 -3.18
N VAL A 68 1.39 6.99 -2.54
CA VAL A 68 0.94 5.61 -2.38
C VAL A 68 0.64 5.40 -0.89
N LYS A 69 -0.55 4.90 -0.56
CA LYS A 69 -0.97 4.69 0.82
C LYS A 69 -1.50 3.27 0.99
N LEU A 70 -1.00 2.56 2.00
CA LEU A 70 -1.59 1.31 2.46
C LEU A 70 -2.79 1.63 3.38
N THR A 71 -3.94 1.01 3.12
CA THR A 71 -5.23 1.28 3.78
C THR A 71 -5.86 -0.02 4.28
N ASP A 72 -6.88 0.06 5.13
CA ASP A 72 -7.51 -1.13 5.73
C ASP A 72 -6.53 -2.01 6.51
N PHE A 73 -5.88 -1.38 7.49
CA PHE A 73 -5.36 -2.10 8.65
C PHE A 73 -6.58 -2.64 9.41
N GLY A 74 -7.09 -3.80 8.95
CA GLY A 74 -8.27 -4.44 9.51
C GLY A 74 -8.20 -4.44 11.03
N LEU A 75 -9.33 -4.21 11.70
CA LEU A 75 -9.44 -3.97 13.14
C LEU A 75 -8.43 -4.82 13.91
N ALA A 76 -7.34 -4.17 14.34
CA ALA A 76 -6.27 -4.75 15.12
C ALA A 76 -6.79 -5.26 16.47
#